data_AF-A0A8J6FVU1-F1
#
_entry.id   AF-A0A8J6FVU1-F1
#
_cell.length_a   1.000
_cell.length_b   1.000
_cell.length_c   1.000
_cell.angle_alpha   90.00
_cell.angle_beta   90.00
_cell.angle_gamma   90.00
#
_symmetry.space_group_name_H-M   'P 1'
#
loop_
_entity.id
_entity.type
_entity.pdbx_description
1 polymer ?
#
loop_
_entity_poly.entity_id
_entity_poly.type
_entity_poly.pdbx_seq_one_letter_code
_entity_poly.pdbx_strand_id
1 'polypeptide(L)'
;MMLRFSCNQLELIENEEILNSLKYIRPGRGFEPNFTLFKKCEVNGEKAHLLFTFLRESLPAPSEDPTALMTDPKCISSSVCRNGIAWNFSKFLVGPDSVPMLRYSRPFSQSTSNLT
;
A
#
# COMPACT_ATOMS: atom_id res chain seq x y z
N MET A 1 15.58 -2.75 -5.91
CA MET A 1 14.68 -1.93 -6.75
C MET A 1 13.42 -1.62 -5.95
N MET A 2 12.93 -0.39 -5.98
CA MET A 2 11.66 -0.01 -5.34
C MET A 2 10.66 0.39 -6.42
N LEU A 3 9.44 -0.14 -6.34
CA LEU A 3 8.34 0.15 -7.24
C LEU A 3 7.19 0.73 -6.43
N ARG A 4 6.59 1.82 -6.89
CA ARG A 4 5.45 2.45 -6.23
C ARG A 4 4.26 2.51 -7.16
N PHE A 5 3.15 1.93 -6.71
CA PHE A 5 1.85 2.00 -7.37
C PHE A 5 0.96 2.98 -6.63
N SER A 6 0.39 3.92 -7.38
CA SER A 6 -0.65 4.80 -6.87
C SER A 6 -2.00 4.10 -6.93
N CYS A 7 -2.86 4.33 -5.94
CA CYS A 7 -4.17 3.68 -5.85
C CYS A 7 -5.31 4.71 -5.72
N ASN A 8 -6.46 4.39 -6.33
CA ASN A 8 -7.68 5.21 -6.31
C ASN A 8 -8.36 5.35 -4.94
N GLN A 9 -7.94 4.63 -3.90
CA GLN A 9 -8.45 4.87 -2.54
C GLN A 9 -8.12 6.28 -1.99
N LEU A 10 -7.37 7.08 -2.74
CA LEU A 10 -7.22 8.53 -2.59
C LEU A 10 -7.74 9.19 -3.88
N GLU A 11 -9.06 9.41 -3.94
CA GLU A 11 -9.85 9.63 -5.16
C GLU A 11 -9.55 10.93 -5.95
N LEU A 12 -8.78 11.86 -5.39
CA LEU A 12 -8.77 13.25 -5.84
C LEU A 12 -7.55 13.68 -6.67
N ILE A 13 -6.56 12.81 -6.89
CA ILE A 13 -5.33 13.16 -7.63
C ILE A 13 -5.28 12.43 -8.97
N GLU A 14 -5.13 13.19 -10.05
CA GLU A 14 -4.91 12.70 -11.40
C GLU A 14 -3.46 12.25 -11.62
N ASN A 15 -3.22 11.31 -12.55
CA ASN A 15 -1.90 10.73 -12.78
C ASN A 15 -0.81 11.78 -13.07
N GLU A 16 -1.17 12.81 -13.84
CA GLU A 16 -0.27 13.89 -14.27
C GLU A 16 0.13 14.82 -13.10
N GLU A 17 -0.72 14.91 -12.08
CA GLU A 17 -0.52 15.78 -10.92
C GLU A 17 0.27 15.13 -9.80
N ILE A 18 0.47 13.80 -9.83
CA ILE A 18 1.13 13.06 -8.74
C ILE A 18 2.55 13.59 -8.51
N LEU A 19 3.33 13.78 -9.58
CA LEU A 19 4.71 14.27 -9.46
C LEU A 19 4.76 15.70 -8.94
N ASN A 20 3.86 16.57 -9.43
CA ASN A 20 3.76 17.95 -8.95
C ASN A 20 3.33 17.99 -7.46
N SER A 21 2.41 17.12 -7.07
CA SER A 21 1.97 16.99 -5.67
C SER A 21 3.11 16.57 -4.76
N LEU A 22 3.93 15.61 -5.19
CA LEU A 22 5.11 15.17 -4.45
C LEU A 22 6.16 16.29 -4.35
N LYS A 23 6.39 17.03 -5.44
CA LYS A 23 7.40 18.09 -5.55
C LYS A 23 7.05 19.36 -4.77
N TYR A 24 5.79 19.78 -4.82
CA TYR A 24 5.36 21.10 -4.33
C TYR A 24 4.44 21.05 -3.09
N ILE A 25 3.67 19.98 -2.90
CA ILE A 25 2.66 19.90 -1.82
C ILE A 25 3.14 19.05 -0.66
N ARG A 26 3.27 17.73 -0.87
CA ARG A 26 3.69 16.77 0.15
C ARG A 26 4.33 15.56 -0.53
N PRO A 27 5.61 15.24 -0.26
CA PRO A 27 6.50 15.82 0.75
C PRO A 27 6.86 17.30 0.57
N GLY A 28 6.75 17.82 -0.66
CA GLY A 28 7.12 19.20 -0.98
C GLY A 28 8.63 19.41 -1.02
N ARG A 29 9.06 20.68 -0.98
CA ARG A 29 10.49 21.08 -0.93
C ARG A 29 11.34 20.55 -2.11
N GLY A 30 10.74 20.44 -3.30
CA GLY A 30 11.46 19.94 -4.47
C GLY A 30 11.74 18.44 -4.43
N PHE A 31 11.02 17.68 -3.61
CA PHE A 31 11.18 16.23 -3.53
C PHE A 31 10.92 15.58 -4.89
N GLU A 32 11.90 14.78 -5.34
CA GLU A 32 11.81 13.99 -6.57
C GLU A 32 12.04 12.51 -6.22
N PRO A 33 11.09 11.62 -6.53
CA PRO A 33 11.20 10.20 -6.22
C PRO A 33 12.31 9.54 -7.05
N ASN A 34 13.22 8.83 -6.40
CA ASN A 34 14.31 8.08 -7.03
C ASN A 34 13.93 6.62 -7.37
N PHE A 35 12.63 6.34 -7.48
CA PHE A 35 12.06 5.02 -7.72
C PHE A 35 10.96 5.11 -8.78
N THR A 36 10.66 3.98 -9.43
CA THR A 36 9.65 3.93 -10.48
C THR A 36 8.25 4.10 -9.92
N LEU A 37 7.54 5.10 -10.42
CA LEU A 37 6.12 5.35 -10.18
C LEU A 37 5.29 4.81 -11.35
N PHE A 38 4.27 4.00 -11.05
CA PHE A 38 3.32 3.53 -12.04
C PHE A 38 2.04 4.36 -12.04
N LYS A 39 1.29 4.26 -13.14
CA LYS A 39 -0.06 4.82 -13.24
C LYS A 39 -0.97 4.25 -12.14
N LYS A 40 -1.95 5.06 -11.77
CA LYS A 40 -2.99 4.73 -10.79
C LYS A 40 -3.71 3.44 -11.21
N CYS A 41 -3.89 2.51 -10.28
CA CYS A 41 -4.61 1.27 -10.50
C CYS A 41 -5.40 0.84 -9.26
N GLU A 42 -6.36 -0.08 -9.44
CA GLU A 42 -7.06 -0.71 -8.33
C GLU A 42 -6.21 -1.85 -7.74
N VAL A 43 -6.08 -1.87 -6.41
CA VAL A 43 -5.29 -2.89 -5.69
C VAL A 43 -6.19 -3.93 -5.00
N ASN A 44 -7.47 -3.62 -4.86
CA ASN A 44 -8.52 -4.43 -4.26
C ASN A 44 -9.75 -4.43 -5.18
N GLY A 45 -10.73 -5.30 -4.90
CA GLY A 45 -11.97 -5.41 -5.67
C GLY A 45 -11.84 -6.24 -6.94
N GLU A 46 -12.93 -6.30 -7.72
CA GLU A 46 -13.03 -7.13 -8.92
C GLU A 46 -12.12 -6.65 -10.06
N LYS A 47 -11.85 -5.35 -10.14
CA LYS A 47 -10.99 -4.74 -11.16
C LYS A 47 -9.54 -4.57 -10.68
N ALA A 48 -9.16 -5.25 -9.60
CA ALA A 48 -7.80 -5.21 -9.09
C ALA A 48 -6.79 -5.64 -10.16
N HIS A 49 -5.67 -4.92 -10.27
CA HIS A 49 -4.61 -5.27 -11.18
C HIS A 49 -4.02 -6.65 -10.83
N LEU A 50 -3.78 -7.49 -11.85
CA LEU A 50 -3.38 -8.91 -11.69
C LEU A 50 -2.20 -9.11 -10.73
N LEU A 51 -1.21 -8.21 -10.77
CA LEU A 51 -0.09 -8.20 -9.83
C LEU A 51 -0.54 -8.20 -8.36
N PHE A 52 -1.49 -7.35 -8.00
CA PHE A 52 -1.98 -7.25 -6.62
C PHE A 52 -2.87 -8.43 -6.24
N THR A 53 -3.59 -9.03 -7.19
CA THR A 53 -4.29 -10.30 -6.95
C THR A 53 -3.30 -11.41 -6.61
N PHE A 54 -2.28 -11.60 -7.46
CA PHE A 54 -1.20 -12.58 -7.24
C PHE A 54 -0.48 -12.39 -5.90
N LEU A 55 -0.11 -11.14 -5.56
CA LEU A 55 0.60 -10.84 -4.32
C LEU A 55 -0.27 -11.09 -3.07
N ARG A 56 -1.57 -10.74 -3.11
CA ARG A 56 -2.50 -10.98 -1.99
C ARG A 56 -2.83 -12.45 -1.82
N GLU A 57 -2.86 -13.24 -2.89
CA GLU A 57 -3.04 -14.70 -2.82
C GLU A 57 -1.79 -15.39 -2.27
N SER A 58 -0.60 -14.97 -2.72
CA SER A 58 0.68 -15.53 -2.26
C SER A 58 0.98 -15.18 -0.80
N LEU A 59 0.63 -13.97 -0.37
CA LEU A 59 0.90 -13.44 0.97
C LEU A 59 -0.40 -12.86 1.57
N PRO A 60 -1.27 -13.72 2.14
CA PRO A 60 -2.63 -13.31 2.53
C PRO A 60 -2.66 -12.36 3.71
N ALA A 61 -1.70 -12.44 4.63
CA ALA A 61 -1.63 -11.60 5.82
C ALA A 61 -0.27 -10.91 5.94
N PRO A 62 -0.19 -9.74 6.59
CA PRO A 62 1.09 -9.14 6.97
C PRO A 62 1.86 -10.05 7.93
N SER A 63 3.20 -10.08 7.82
CA SER A 63 4.08 -10.88 8.68
C SER A 63 4.01 -10.46 10.15
N GLU A 64 3.92 -9.16 10.41
CA GLU A 64 3.99 -8.59 11.77
C GLU A 64 2.64 -8.57 12.50
N ASP A 65 1.55 -8.52 11.76
CA ASP A 65 0.20 -8.42 12.34
C ASP A 65 -0.80 -9.16 11.43
N PRO A 66 -0.98 -10.48 11.67
CA PRO A 66 -1.93 -11.28 10.92
C PRO A 66 -3.39 -10.90 11.21
N THR A 67 -3.65 -10.07 12.24
CA THR A 67 -4.99 -9.65 12.66
C THR A 67 -5.37 -8.24 12.21
N ALA A 68 -4.42 -7.46 11.67
CA ALA A 68 -4.61 -6.05 11.27
C ALA A 68 -5.82 -5.77 10.37
N LEU A 69 -6.30 -6.79 9.64
CA LEU A 69 -7.46 -6.71 8.77
C LEU A 69 -8.80 -6.75 9.51
N MET A 70 -8.83 -7.32 10.72
CA MET A 70 -10.04 -7.47 11.53
C MET A 70 -10.36 -6.24 12.39
N THR A 71 -9.41 -5.31 12.56
CA THR A 71 -9.55 -4.20 13.51
C THR A 71 -10.22 -2.96 12.91
N ASP A 72 -10.34 -2.84 11.58
CA ASP A 72 -11.03 -1.72 10.93
C ASP A 72 -12.50 -2.08 10.65
N PRO A 73 -13.48 -1.46 11.33
CA PRO A 73 -14.91 -1.73 11.13
C PRO A 73 -15.38 -1.51 9.69
N LYS A 74 -14.68 -0.68 8.91
CA LYS A 74 -15.00 -0.44 7.49
C LYS A 74 -14.59 -1.60 6.57
N CYS A 75 -13.62 -2.42 6.99
CA CYS A 75 -13.27 -3.65 6.28
C CYS A 75 -14.29 -4.78 6.49
N ILE A 76 -15.23 -4.62 7.42
CA ILE A 76 -16.26 -5.63 7.74
C ILE A 76 -17.48 -5.52 6.81
N SER A 77 -17.72 -4.35 6.21
CA SER A 77 -18.98 -4.02 5.51
C SER A 77 -18.91 -4.02 3.97
N SER A 78 -17.74 -4.26 3.39
CA SER A 78 -17.63 -4.53 1.95
C SER A 78 -17.21 -5.98 1.78
N SER A 79 -17.41 -6.57 0.60
CA SER A 79 -17.03 -7.95 0.25
C SER A 79 -15.49 -8.13 0.24
N VAL A 80 -14.82 -7.74 1.33
CA VAL A 80 -13.38 -7.62 1.48
C VAL A 80 -12.82 -9.02 1.61
N CYS A 81 -12.12 -9.46 0.57
CA CYS A 81 -11.28 -10.63 0.64
C CYS A 81 -10.40 -10.50 1.90
N ARG A 82 -10.35 -11.53 2.76
CA ARG A 82 -9.53 -11.55 4.00
C ARG A 82 -8.04 -11.27 3.77
N ASN A 83 -7.59 -11.16 2.52
CA ASN A 83 -6.24 -10.81 2.12
C ASN A 83 -6.12 -9.42 1.46
N GLY A 84 -7.18 -8.60 1.47
CA GLY A 84 -7.21 -7.26 0.90
C GLY A 84 -6.09 -6.36 1.43
N ILE A 85 -5.64 -5.39 0.63
CA ILE A 85 -4.68 -4.37 1.06
C ILE A 85 -5.44 -3.34 1.90
N ALA A 86 -5.19 -3.35 3.21
CA ALA A 86 -5.94 -2.57 4.19
C ALA A 86 -5.77 -1.05 4.06
N TRP A 87 -4.56 -0.59 3.71
CA TRP A 87 -4.24 0.84 3.74
C TRP A 87 -3.12 1.21 2.78
N ASN A 88 -2.98 2.52 2.55
CA ASN A 88 -1.82 3.08 1.87
C ASN A 88 -0.51 2.66 2.55
N PHE A 89 0.55 2.49 1.75
CA PHE A 89 1.90 2.11 2.20
C PHE A 89 2.05 0.66 2.73
N SER A 90 1.13 -0.25 2.42
CA SER A 90 1.42 -1.69 2.46
C SER A 90 2.58 -2.03 1.53
N LYS A 91 3.43 -2.98 1.94
CA LYS A 91 4.65 -3.35 1.20
C LYS A 91 4.68 -4.85 0.95
N PHE A 92 5.21 -5.23 -0.21
CA PHE A 92 5.51 -6.60 -0.56
C PHE A 92 7.00 -6.69 -0.89
N LEU A 93 7.68 -7.66 -0.29
CA LEU A 93 9.04 -8.02 -0.63
C LEU A 93 8.98 -9.19 -1.60
N VAL A 94 9.60 -9.04 -2.78
CA VAL A 94 9.67 -10.05 -3.83
C VAL A 94 11.13 -10.38 -4.06
N GLY A 95 11.45 -11.68 -4.08
CA GLY A 95 12.78 -12.19 -4.33
C GLY A 95 13.25 -11.96 -5.77
N PRO A 96 14.57 -12.09 -6.04
CA PRO A 96 15.13 -11.95 -7.39
C PRO A 96 14.62 -13.02 -8.37
N ASP A 97 14.12 -14.14 -7.84
CA ASP A 97 13.45 -15.24 -8.54
C ASP A 97 11.96 -14.97 -8.82
N SER A 98 11.48 -13.74 -8.56
CA SER A 98 10.08 -13.33 -8.68
C SER A 98 9.12 -14.00 -7.69
N VAL A 99 9.65 -14.61 -6.62
CA VAL A 99 8.82 -15.25 -5.58
C VAL A 99 8.48 -14.24 -4.48
N PRO A 100 7.20 -14.01 -4.14
CA PRO A 100 6.82 -13.16 -3.01
C PRO A 100 7.31 -13.76 -1.68
N MET A 101 8.02 -12.97 -0.87
CA MET A 101 8.63 -13.43 0.37
C MET A 101 7.91 -12.94 1.63
N LEU A 102 7.66 -11.63 1.73
CA LEU A 102 7.10 -11.01 2.93
C LEU A 102 6.12 -9.90 2.59
N ARG A 103 5.08 -9.75 3.42
CA ARG A 103 4.09 -8.68 3.33
C ARG A 103 4.11 -7.87 4.61
N TYR A 104 4.21 -6.55 4.49
CA TYR A 104 4.23 -5.63 5.62
C TYR A 104 3.02 -4.72 5.61
N SER A 105 2.44 -4.50 6.79
CA SER A 105 1.39 -3.51 7.01
C SER A 105 1.97 -2.08 7.04
N ARG A 106 1.09 -1.09 7.21
CA ARG A 106 1.49 0.30 7.48
C ARG A 106 2.38 0.33 8.73
N PRO A 107 3.40 1.21 8.79
CA PRO A 107 4.15 1.39 10.02
C PRO A 107 3.20 1.79 11.15
N PHE A 108 3.24 1.05 12.25
CA PHE A 108 2.55 1.41 13.49
C PHE A 108 3.24 2.64 14.05
N SER A 109 2.52 3.75 14.28
CA SER A 109 3.08 4.80 15.12
C SER A 109 3.10 4.25 16.55
N GLN A 110 4.27 3.85 17.05
CA GLN A 110 4.42 3.82 18.50
C GLN A 110 4.31 5.28 18.94
N SER A 111 3.20 5.63 19.60
CA SER A 111 3.17 6.84 20.41
C SER A 111 4.30 6.70 21.40
N THR A 112 5.32 7.56 21.30
CA THR A 112 6.36 7.68 22.31
C THR A 112 5.68 8.07 23.62
N SER A 113 5.36 7.09 24.46
CA SER A 113 5.11 7.36 25.87
C SER A 113 6.44 7.76 26.45
N ASN A 114 6.69 9.08 26.52
CA ASN A 114 7.75 9.62 27.34
C ASN A 114 7.48 9.13 28.77
N LEU A 115 8.31 8.21 29.25
CA LEU A 115 8.42 7.92 30.67
C LEU A 115 9.05 9.16 31.32
N THR A 116 8.22 9.97 31.98
CA THR A 116 8.63 10.90 33.05
C THR A 116 8.62 10.17 34.38
#